data_AF-A0A1D2U2J5-F1
#
_entry.id   AF-A0A1D2U2J5-F1
#
_cell.length_a   1.000
_cell.length_b   1.000
_cell.length_c   1.000
_cell.angle_alpha   90.00
_cell.angle_beta   90.00
_cell.angle_gamma   90.00
#
_symmetry.space_group_name_H-M   'P 1'
#
loop_
_entity.id
_entity.type
_entity.pdbx_description
1 polymer ?
#
loop_
_entity_poly.entity_id
_entity_poly.type
_entity_poly.pdbx_seq_one_letter_code
_entity_poly.pdbx_strand_id
1 'polypeptide(L)'
;MALADIQQLLSDLVPDQDDAVATDVRERAIAEALVRYDADLAPLPGAGVPQAHRLPVAQYAAYLLCQRLATLYSSDRDSTLAVDAARVESRARAYALRAKEYRTAYYQGTGQADPFSAAAGTGLAAASGVVSWPRRNPRHGLVRRGV
;
A
#
# COMPACT_ATOMS: atom_id res chain seq x y z
N MET A 1 -6.33 2.02 -20.21
CA MET A 1 -6.89 0.70 -19.82
C MET A 1 -6.44 0.28 -18.42
N ALA A 2 -5.14 0.27 -18.07
CA ALA A 2 -4.70 -0.22 -16.75
C ALA A 2 -5.12 0.65 -15.54
N LEU A 3 -5.23 1.99 -15.71
CA LEU A 3 -5.53 2.90 -14.60
C LEU A 3 -6.99 2.82 -14.12
N ALA A 4 -7.94 2.67 -15.06
CA ALA A 4 -9.36 2.54 -14.72
C ALA A 4 -9.65 1.26 -13.91
N ASP A 5 -8.98 0.16 -14.23
CA ASP A 5 -9.10 -1.08 -13.44
C ASP A 5 -8.59 -0.90 -12.01
N ILE A 6 -7.47 -0.18 -11.84
CA ILE A 6 -6.91 0.11 -10.51
C ILE A 6 -7.85 1.03 -9.71
N GLN A 7 -8.48 2.00 -10.37
CA GLN A 7 -9.49 2.87 -9.76
C GLN A 7 -10.72 2.06 -9.30
N GLN A 8 -11.23 1.17 -10.15
CA GLN A 8 -12.37 0.31 -9.81
C GLN A 8 -12.05 -0.62 -8.63
N LEU A 9 -10.90 -1.29 -8.67
CA LEU A 9 -10.44 -2.16 -7.58
C LEU A 9 -10.27 -1.38 -6.26
N LEU A 10 -9.82 -0.14 -6.33
CA LEU A 10 -9.66 0.71 -5.15
C LEU A 10 -11.02 1.11 -4.55
N SER A 11 -12.01 1.45 -5.39
CA SER A 11 -13.38 1.71 -4.96
C SER A 11 -14.03 0.47 -4.32
N ASP A 12 -13.81 -0.72 -4.89
CA ASP A 12 -14.31 -1.99 -4.34
C ASP A 12 -13.63 -2.33 -3.00
N LEU A 13 -12.33 -2.06 -2.87
CA LEU A 13 -11.57 -2.32 -1.64
C LEU A 13 -11.97 -1.40 -0.51
N VAL A 14 -12.31 -0.14 -0.82
CA VAL A 14 -12.75 0.79 0.20
C VAL A 14 -13.95 1.63 -0.28
N PRO A 15 -15.17 1.12 -0.08
CA PRO A 15 -16.39 1.77 -0.57
C PRO A 15 -16.79 3.02 0.25
N ASP A 16 -16.46 3.08 1.54
CA ASP A 16 -16.88 4.17 2.45
C ASP A 16 -16.05 5.47 2.31
N GLN A 17 -15.26 5.63 1.24
CA GLN A 17 -14.34 6.77 1.09
C GLN A 17 -14.88 7.92 0.25
N ASP A 18 -15.85 7.65 -0.61
CA ASP A 18 -16.36 8.63 -1.59
C ASP A 18 -16.96 9.87 -0.92
N ASP A 19 -17.56 9.73 0.26
CA ASP A 19 -18.13 10.87 1.00
C ASP A 19 -17.09 11.73 1.74
N ALA A 20 -15.90 11.18 2.01
CA ALA A 20 -14.91 11.81 2.90
C ALA A 20 -13.63 12.28 2.18
N VAL A 21 -13.35 11.77 0.98
CA VAL A 21 -12.05 11.97 0.31
C VAL A 21 -12.24 12.48 -1.11
N ALA A 22 -11.74 13.70 -1.36
CA ALA A 22 -11.75 14.31 -2.69
C ALA A 22 -11.03 13.44 -3.74
N THR A 23 -11.53 13.45 -4.96
CA THR A 23 -10.99 12.69 -6.11
C THR A 23 -9.48 12.92 -6.30
N ASP A 24 -9.00 14.14 -6.07
CA ASP A 24 -7.57 14.48 -6.15
C ASP A 24 -6.68 13.69 -5.18
N VAL A 25 -7.19 13.40 -3.97
CA VAL A 25 -6.43 12.64 -2.95
C VAL A 25 -6.31 11.18 -3.38
N ARG A 26 -7.35 10.64 -4.03
CA ARG A 26 -7.38 9.29 -4.60
C ARG A 26 -6.37 9.16 -5.73
N GLU A 27 -6.37 10.11 -6.66
CA GLU A 27 -5.42 10.13 -7.77
C GLU A 27 -3.97 10.26 -7.29
N ARG A 28 -3.71 11.12 -6.29
CA ARG A 28 -2.39 11.22 -5.66
C ARG A 28 -1.95 9.91 -5.01
N ALA A 29 -2.84 9.21 -4.31
CA ALA A 29 -2.52 7.92 -3.70
C ALA A 29 -2.18 6.85 -4.75
N ILE A 30 -2.91 6.83 -5.88
CA ILE A 30 -2.62 5.93 -7.00
C ILE A 30 -1.27 6.29 -7.64
N ALA A 31 -0.97 7.57 -7.84
CA ALA A 31 0.31 8.02 -8.40
C ALA A 31 1.50 7.62 -7.49
N GLU A 32 1.38 7.81 -6.17
CA GLU A 32 2.39 7.38 -5.20
C GLU A 32 2.58 5.85 -5.19
N ALA A 33 1.48 5.09 -5.30
CA ALA A 33 1.55 3.64 -5.37
C ALA A 33 2.28 3.14 -6.62
N LEU A 34 2.05 3.80 -7.77
CA LEU A 34 2.75 3.48 -9.01
C LEU A 34 4.25 3.80 -8.92
N VAL A 35 4.61 4.97 -8.39
CA VAL A 35 6.02 5.34 -8.17
C VAL A 35 6.71 4.32 -7.26
N ARG A 36 6.03 3.86 -6.20
CA ARG A 36 6.57 2.83 -5.31
C ARG A 36 6.74 1.50 -6.02
N TYR A 37 5.74 1.08 -6.78
CA TYR A 37 5.79 -0.13 -7.59
C TYR A 37 6.94 -0.10 -8.61
N ASP A 38 7.12 1.02 -9.31
CA ASP A 38 8.21 1.20 -10.28
C ASP A 38 9.58 1.16 -9.60
N ALA A 39 9.71 1.73 -8.40
CA ALA A 39 10.93 1.65 -7.59
C ALA A 39 11.24 0.22 -7.13
N ASP A 40 10.22 -0.55 -6.75
CA ASP A 40 10.37 -1.92 -6.22
C ASP A 40 10.63 -2.94 -7.34
N LEU A 41 10.01 -2.77 -8.51
CA LEU A 41 10.07 -3.75 -9.60
C LEU A 41 10.85 -3.31 -10.84
N ALA A 42 11.42 -2.10 -10.86
CA ALA A 42 12.25 -1.51 -11.94
C ALA A 42 11.90 -2.08 -13.32
N PRO A 43 10.82 -1.58 -13.94
CA PRO A 43 10.12 -2.26 -15.01
C PRO A 43 11.06 -2.63 -16.16
N LEU A 44 10.80 -3.78 -16.78
CA LEU A 44 11.33 -4.05 -18.11
C LEU A 44 10.91 -2.89 -19.03
N PRO A 45 11.81 -2.33 -19.85
CA PRO A 45 11.50 -1.15 -20.64
C PRO A 45 10.36 -1.46 -21.61
N GLY A 46 9.22 -0.78 -21.46
CA GLY A 46 8.15 -0.74 -22.46
C GLY A 46 6.82 -1.43 -22.12
N ALA A 47 6.64 -2.03 -20.93
CA ALA A 47 5.36 -2.64 -20.56
C ALA A 47 4.79 -1.98 -19.30
N GLY A 48 3.58 -1.40 -19.43
CA GLY A 48 2.80 -0.90 -18.28
C GLY A 48 2.50 -2.00 -17.26
N VAL A 49 1.89 -1.63 -16.13
CA VAL A 49 1.63 -2.54 -15.00
C VAL A 49 0.94 -3.84 -15.47
N PRO A 50 1.60 -5.01 -15.32
CA PRO A 50 1.03 -6.30 -15.70
C PRO A 50 -0.27 -6.58 -14.94
N GLN A 51 -1.19 -7.34 -15.55
CA GLN A 51 -2.50 -7.64 -14.96
C GLN A 51 -2.38 -8.24 -13.54
N ALA A 52 -1.39 -9.11 -13.32
CA ALA A 52 -1.12 -9.74 -12.03
C ALA A 52 -0.71 -8.75 -10.93
N HIS A 53 -0.13 -7.60 -11.30
CA HIS A 53 0.34 -6.58 -10.36
C HIS A 53 -0.66 -5.45 -10.12
N ARG A 54 -1.80 -5.41 -10.83
CA ARG A 54 -2.83 -4.36 -10.63
C ARG A 54 -3.48 -4.44 -9.25
N LEU A 55 -3.80 -5.66 -8.80
CA LEU A 55 -4.38 -5.88 -7.48
C LEU A 55 -3.43 -5.46 -6.34
N PRO A 56 -2.14 -5.86 -6.34
CA PRO A 56 -1.17 -5.33 -5.39
C PRO A 56 -1.08 -3.80 -5.40
N VAL A 57 -0.97 -3.17 -6.58
CA VAL A 57 -0.90 -1.70 -6.68
C VAL A 57 -2.15 -1.03 -6.08
N ALA A 58 -3.34 -1.58 -6.33
CA ALA A 58 -4.59 -1.10 -5.73
C ALA A 58 -4.59 -1.26 -4.20
N GLN A 59 -4.06 -2.37 -3.67
CA GLN A 59 -3.91 -2.58 -2.22
C GLN A 59 -2.95 -1.57 -1.59
N TYR A 60 -1.85 -1.23 -2.26
CA TYR A 60 -0.92 -0.22 -1.75
C TYR A 60 -1.53 1.20 -1.78
N ALA A 61 -2.28 1.54 -2.83
CA ALA A 61 -3.03 2.79 -2.87
C ALA A 61 -4.12 2.84 -1.77
N ALA A 62 -4.82 1.73 -1.52
CA ALA A 62 -5.78 1.61 -0.42
C ALA A 62 -5.11 1.78 0.95
N TYR A 63 -3.89 1.28 1.14
CA TYR A 63 -3.08 1.51 2.35
C TYR A 63 -2.83 3.01 2.60
N LEU A 64 -2.37 3.74 1.58
CA LEU A 64 -2.11 5.18 1.68
C LEU A 64 -3.39 5.96 2.01
N LEU A 65 -4.52 5.60 1.41
CA LEU A 65 -5.81 6.22 1.71
C LEU A 65 -6.27 5.91 3.14
N CYS A 66 -6.14 4.67 3.60
CA CYS A 66 -6.45 4.31 4.99
C CYS A 66 -5.58 5.09 5.99
N GLN A 67 -4.32 5.35 5.66
CA GLN A 67 -3.43 6.15 6.51
C GLN A 67 -3.88 7.62 6.58
N ARG A 68 -4.24 8.22 5.44
CA ARG A 68 -4.77 9.60 5.38
C ARG A 68 -6.10 9.73 6.12
N LEU A 69 -6.99 8.74 5.97
CA LEU A 69 -8.26 8.67 6.71
C LEU A 69 -8.02 8.53 8.22
N ALA A 70 -7.08 7.68 8.63
CA ALA A 70 -6.72 7.55 10.04
C ALA A 70 -6.20 8.87 10.62
N THR A 71 -5.39 9.63 9.87
CA THR A 71 -4.95 10.97 10.30
C THR A 71 -6.11 11.97 10.35
N LEU A 72 -7.04 11.92 9.41
CA LEU A 72 -8.20 12.81 9.36
C LEU A 72 -9.13 12.57 10.56
N TYR A 73 -9.54 11.33 10.80
CA TYR A 73 -10.32 10.96 11.99
C TYR A 73 -9.53 11.14 13.30
N SER A 74 -8.20 11.11 13.24
CA SER A 74 -7.36 11.45 14.39
C SER A 74 -7.39 12.95 14.73
N SER A 75 -7.66 13.81 13.76
CA SER A 75 -7.76 15.25 13.96
C SER A 75 -9.19 15.69 14.28
N ASP A 76 -10.21 14.97 13.81
CA ASP A 76 -11.64 15.25 14.05
C ASP A 76 -12.12 14.86 15.46
N ARG A 77 -11.20 14.73 16.42
CA ARG A 77 -11.46 14.30 17.80
C ARG A 77 -12.02 15.42 18.69
N ASP A 78 -12.05 16.66 18.20
CA ASP A 78 -12.47 17.86 18.94
C ASP A 78 -14.00 18.02 19.04
N SER A 79 -14.79 16.97 18.73
CA SER A 79 -16.23 17.01 18.95
C SER A 79 -16.56 17.18 20.44
N THR A 80 -17.44 18.13 20.74
CA THR A 80 -17.89 18.43 22.12
C THR A 80 -18.77 17.33 22.74
N LEU A 81 -19.14 16.30 21.97
CA LEU A 81 -19.96 15.18 22.41
C LEU A 81 -19.09 13.91 22.55
N ALA A 82 -18.99 13.39 23.78
CA ALA A 82 -18.19 12.20 24.10
C ALA A 82 -18.57 10.94 23.28
N VAL A 83 -19.84 10.84 22.87
CA VAL A 83 -20.33 9.73 22.02
C VAL A 83 -19.72 9.77 20.62
N ASP A 84 -19.58 10.97 20.06
CA ASP A 84 -19.01 11.15 18.72
C ASP A 84 -17.50 10.93 18.74
N ALA A 85 -16.82 11.38 19.80
CA ALA A 85 -15.40 11.10 20.01
C ALA A 85 -15.09 9.59 20.02
N ALA A 86 -15.93 8.78 20.69
CA ALA A 86 -15.77 7.32 20.73
C ALA A 86 -16.01 6.64 19.36
N ARG A 87 -16.97 7.13 18.58
CA ARG A 87 -17.24 6.65 17.21
C ARG A 87 -16.06 6.95 16.28
N VAL A 88 -15.52 8.17 16.35
CA VAL A 88 -14.37 8.62 15.58
C VAL A 88 -13.11 7.82 15.94
N GLU A 89 -12.87 7.58 17.23
CA GLU A 89 -11.73 6.78 17.70
C GLU A 89 -11.80 5.32 17.21
N SER A 90 -12.98 4.71 17.30
CA SER A 90 -13.21 3.34 16.81
C SER A 90 -12.97 3.24 15.29
N ARG A 91 -13.40 4.25 14.54
CA ARG A 91 -13.21 4.31 13.08
C ARG A 91 -11.74 4.52 12.70
N ALA A 92 -11.02 5.38 13.41
CA ALA A 92 -9.58 5.60 13.21
C ALA A 92 -8.77 4.31 13.45
N ARG A 93 -9.09 3.56 14.52
CA ARG A 93 -8.46 2.26 14.80
C ARG A 93 -8.77 1.21 13.72
N ALA A 94 -10.01 1.16 13.22
CA ALA A 94 -10.40 0.24 12.16
C ALA A 94 -9.64 0.49 10.85
N TYR A 95 -9.48 1.75 10.44
CA TYR A 95 -8.67 2.09 9.25
C TYR A 95 -7.18 1.82 9.45
N ALA A 96 -6.64 2.05 10.65
CA ALA A 96 -5.25 1.74 10.97
C ALA A 96 -4.95 0.23 10.93
N LEU A 97 -5.90 -0.63 11.32
CA LEU A 97 -5.78 -2.08 11.19
C LEU A 97 -5.83 -2.52 9.73
N ARG A 98 -6.84 -2.08 8.97
CA ARG A 98 -6.97 -2.37 7.53
C ARG A 98 -5.76 -1.92 6.73
N ALA A 99 -5.18 -0.76 7.06
CA ALA A 99 -3.96 -0.27 6.44
C ALA A 99 -2.82 -1.30 6.51
N LYS A 100 -2.64 -1.95 7.67
CA LYS A 100 -1.59 -2.97 7.85
C LYS A 100 -1.87 -4.23 7.02
N GLU A 101 -3.14 -4.64 6.92
CA GLU A 101 -3.54 -5.79 6.10
C GLU A 101 -3.26 -5.55 4.61
N TYR A 102 -3.66 -4.38 4.07
CA TYR A 102 -3.43 -4.05 2.67
C TYR A 102 -1.94 -3.91 2.34
N ARG A 103 -1.16 -3.34 3.26
CA ARG A 103 0.30 -3.29 3.13
C ARG A 103 0.90 -4.69 3.04
N THR A 104 0.48 -5.59 3.93
CA THR A 104 0.99 -6.98 3.96
C THR A 104 0.60 -7.72 2.68
N ALA A 105 -0.63 -7.54 2.22
CA ALA A 105 -1.13 -8.11 0.97
C ALA A 105 -0.34 -7.62 -0.27
N TYR A 106 0.06 -6.34 -0.32
CA TYR A 106 0.90 -5.79 -1.39
C TYR A 106 2.25 -6.50 -1.48
N TYR A 107 2.95 -6.65 -0.35
CA TYR A 107 4.27 -7.29 -0.34
C TYR A 107 4.17 -8.80 -0.64
N GLN A 108 3.12 -9.47 -0.16
CA GLN A 108 2.84 -10.86 -0.53
C GLN A 108 2.55 -11.02 -2.03
N GLY A 109 1.72 -10.15 -2.60
CA GLY A 109 1.34 -10.19 -4.02
C GLY A 109 2.45 -9.76 -4.99
N THR A 110 3.42 -8.96 -4.53
CA THR A 110 4.61 -8.58 -5.31
C THR A 110 5.78 -9.55 -5.12
N GLY A 111 5.69 -10.49 -4.16
CA GLY A 111 6.77 -11.41 -3.81
C GLY A 111 7.97 -10.72 -3.14
N GLN A 112 7.78 -9.51 -2.64
CA GLN A 112 8.81 -8.70 -1.98
C GLN A 112 8.74 -8.90 -0.46
N ALA A 113 9.89 -8.80 0.22
CA ALA A 113 9.91 -8.81 1.68
C ALA A 113 9.36 -7.48 2.23
N ASP A 114 8.43 -7.53 3.18
CA ASP A 114 7.92 -6.31 3.81
C ASP A 114 9.02 -5.68 4.69
N PRO A 115 9.45 -4.43 4.42
CA PRO A 115 10.46 -3.76 5.24
C PRO A 115 10.05 -3.62 6.71
N PHE A 116 8.75 -3.67 7.02
CA PHE A 116 8.23 -3.52 8.38
C PHE A 116 8.07 -4.86 9.10
N SER A 117 8.03 -5.97 8.36
CA SER A 117 8.15 -7.32 8.93
C SER A 117 9.54 -7.57 9.50
N ALA A 118 10.59 -7.06 8.82
CA ALA A 118 11.96 -7.15 9.31
C ALA A 118 12.21 -6.33 10.61
N ALA A 119 11.43 -5.27 10.83
CA ALA A 119 11.52 -4.42 12.03
C ALA A 119 10.82 -5.00 13.26
N ALA A 120 10.00 -6.06 13.12
CA ALA A 120 9.31 -6.70 14.24
C ALA A 120 10.21 -7.65 15.06
N GLY A 121 11.44 -7.90 14.60
CA GLY A 121 12.45 -8.69 15.32
C GLY A 121 13.50 -7.80 15.98
N THR A 122 13.31 -7.52 17.27
CA THR A 122 14.35 -7.23 18.30
C THR A 122 15.54 -6.31 17.96
N GLY A 123 15.60 -5.18 18.69
CA GLY A 123 16.85 -4.58 19.14
C GLY A 123 17.25 -3.28 18.43
N LEU A 124 17.65 -2.29 19.23
CA LEU A 124 18.09 -0.95 18.83
C LEU A 124 18.94 -0.90 17.55
N ALA A 125 18.54 -0.04 16.61
CA ALA A 125 19.46 0.88 15.93
C ALA A 125 18.66 1.96 15.19
N ALA A 126 18.63 3.17 15.74
CA ALA A 126 18.32 4.37 14.99
C ALA A 126 19.60 4.86 14.31
N ALA A 127 19.66 4.82 12.99
CA ALA A 127 20.39 5.78 12.16
C ALA A 127 19.94 5.64 10.71
N SER A 128 19.57 6.77 10.13
CA SER A 128 19.35 7.03 8.72
C SER A 128 20.35 6.28 7.82
N GLY A 129 19.85 5.28 7.09
CA GLY A 129 20.51 4.68 5.95
C GLY A 129 19.50 4.61 4.81
N VAL A 130 19.74 5.36 3.73
CA VAL A 130 19.14 5.05 2.43
C VAL A 130 19.66 3.67 2.04
N VAL A 131 18.92 2.62 2.38
CA VAL A 131 19.28 1.27 1.96
C VAL A 131 18.70 1.07 0.57
N SER A 132 19.46 1.48 -0.44
CA SER A 132 19.32 0.96 -1.79
C SER A 132 19.69 -0.53 -1.74
N TRP A 133 18.69 -1.41 -1.66
CA TRP A 133 18.93 -2.85 -1.76
C TRP A 133 19.30 -3.22 -3.19
N PRO A 134 20.39 -3.96 -3.41
CA PRO A 134 20.73 -4.44 -4.73
C PRO A 134 19.74 -5.52 -5.13
N ARG A 135 19.03 -5.29 -6.24
CA ARG A 135 18.33 -6.35 -7.00
C ARG A 135 19.24 -7.56 -7.12
N ARG A 136 18.74 -8.75 -6.77
CA ARG A 136 18.91 -9.97 -7.59
C ARG A 136 18.06 -11.12 -7.04
N ASN A 137 16.95 -11.34 -7.75
CA ASN A 137 16.35 -12.64 -7.98
C ASN A 137 17.41 -13.64 -8.51
N PRO A 138 17.72 -14.76 -7.83
CA PRO A 138 18.65 -15.76 -8.33
C PRO A 138 17.96 -17.09 -8.74
N ARG A 139 16.67 -17.11 -9.11
CA ARG A 139 15.98 -18.39 -9.41
C ARG A 139 15.29 -18.48 -10.77
N HIS A 140 15.91 -17.92 -11.80
CA HIS A 140 15.64 -18.35 -13.18
C HIS A 140 16.95 -18.57 -13.93
N GLY A 141 17.32 -19.83 -14.11
CA GLY A 141 18.38 -20.23 -15.02
C GLY A 141 19.04 -21.53 -14.62
N LEU A 142 18.95 -22.52 -15.52
CA LEU A 142 19.75 -23.74 -15.62
C LEU A 142 19.23 -25.01 -14.92
N VAL A 143 18.17 -25.62 -15.47
CA VAL A 143 18.25 -27.03 -15.88
C VAL A 143 17.56 -27.21 -17.22
N ARG A 144 18.33 -27.04 -18.29
CA ARG A 144 18.07 -27.67 -19.59
C ARG A 144 19.07 -28.82 -19.69
N ARG A 145 18.60 -30.06 -19.59
CA ARG A 145 19.26 -31.22 -20.17
C ARG A 145 18.19 -32.20 -20.62
N GLY A 146 17.90 -32.15 -21.92
CA GLY A 146 17.64 -33.36 -22.67
C GLY A 146 18.92 -33.72 -23.41
N VAL A 147 19.43 -34.92 -23.18
CA VAL A 147 19.65 -35.98 -24.19
C VAL A 147 19.49 -37.30 -23.45
#